data_AF-A0A3Q1G4Y1-F1
#
_entry.id   AF-A0A3Q1G4Y1-F1
#
_cell.length_a   1.000
_cell.length_b   1.000
_cell.length_c   1.000
_cell.angle_alpha   90.00
_cell.angle_beta   90.00
_cell.angle_gamma   90.00
#
_symmetry.space_group_name_H-M   'P 1'
#
loop_
_entity.id
_entity.type
_entity.pdbx_description
1 polymer ?
#
loop_
_entity_poly.entity_id
_entity_poly.type
_entity_poly.pdbx_seq_one_letter_code
_entity_poly.pdbx_strand_id
1 'polypeptide(L)' 'MIKTLYANPTAVVVTGRTCSSRFIVSRSSRQGCPLSPLLFCLSLEPIAQLIRAHQGWIMEN' A
#
# COMPACT_ATOMS: atom_id res chain seq x y z
N MET A 1 -2.45 7.09 -15.12
CA MET A 1 -1.21 7.51 -14.42
C MET A 1 -0.78 6.53 -13.34
N ILE A 2 -1.55 6.30 -12.24
CA ILE A 2 -1.15 5.37 -11.16
C ILE A 2 -0.95 3.93 -11.66
N LYS A 3 -1.89 3.40 -12.46
CA LYS A 3 -1.79 2.06 -13.06
C LYS A 3 -0.51 1.88 -13.89
N THR A 4 -0.09 2.92 -14.60
CA THR A 4 1.14 2.93 -15.40
C THR A 4 2.38 2.94 -14.50
N LEU A 5 2.38 3.75 -13.43
CA LEU A 5 3.49 3.86 -12.48
C LEU A 5 3.69 2.60 -11.61
N TYR A 6 2.67 1.77 -11.50
CA TYR A 6 2.65 0.52 -10.72
C TYR A 6 2.45 -0.72 -11.58
N ALA A 7 2.61 -0.63 -12.90
CA ALA A 7 2.59 -1.80 -13.78
C ALA A 7 3.84 -2.65 -13.55
N ASN A 8 3.66 -3.96 -13.39
CA ASN A 8 4.73 -4.96 -13.28
C ASN A 8 5.88 -4.55 -12.32
N PRO A 9 5.57 -4.23 -11.05
CA PRO A 9 6.60 -3.75 -10.13
C PRO A 9 7.59 -4.88 -9.84
N THR A 10 8.85 -4.50 -9.66
CA THR A 10 9.93 -5.44 -9.35
C THR A 10 10.71 -4.95 -8.14
N ALA A 11 11.33 -5.89 -7.41
CA ALA A 11 12.15 -5.60 -6.24
C ALA A 11 13.47 -6.37 -6.28
N VAL A 12 14.38 -5.92 -5.43
CA VAL A 12 15.69 -6.52 -5.16
C VAL A 12 15.88 -6.50 -3.65
N VAL A 13 16.46 -7.56 -3.10
CA VAL A 13 16.93 -7.57 -1.71
C VAL A 13 18.36 -7.06 -1.70
N VAL A 14 18.62 -6.02 -0.89
CA VAL A 14 19.95 -5.47 -0.68
C VAL A 14 20.50 -5.97 0.64
N THR A 15 21.68 -6.59 0.63
CA THR A 15 22.37 -7.07 1.82
C THR A 15 23.81 -6.57 1.81
N GLY A 16 24.07 -5.52 2.60
CA GLY A 16 25.34 -4.81 2.59
C GLY A 16 25.63 -4.20 1.22
N ARG A 17 26.63 -4.72 0.51
CA ARG A 17 27.02 -4.30 -0.85
C ARG A 17 26.54 -5.24 -1.95
N THR A 18 25.74 -6.26 -1.59
CA THR A 18 25.24 -7.27 -2.54
C THR A 18 23.75 -7.07 -2.81
N CYS A 19 23.35 -7.41 -4.03
CA CYS A 19 21.97 -7.32 -4.51
C CYS A 19 21.50 -8.68 -5.02
N SER A 20 20.29 -9.09 -4.67
CA SER A 20 19.66 -10.27 -5.28
C SER A 20 19.37 -10.05 -6.76
N SER A 21 19.01 -11.12 -7.47
CA SER A 21 18.31 -10.98 -8.75
C SER A 21 16.99 -10.23 -8.55
N ARG A 22 16.58 -9.49 -9.58
CA ARG A 22 15.29 -8.81 -9.60
C ARG A 22 14.16 -9.83 -9.68
N PHE A 23 13.10 -9.63 -8.90
CA PHE A 23 11.90 -10.47 -8.93
C PHE A 23 10.63 -9.61 -9.01
N ILE A 24 9.56 -10.17 -9.56
CA ILE A 24 8.26 -9.49 -9.67
C ILE A 24 7.59 -9.46 -8.30
N VAL A 25 7.01 -8.31 -7.97
CA VAL A 25 6.26 -8.10 -6.73
C VAL A 25 4.77 -8.15 -7.06
N SER A 26 4.07 -9.17 -6.56
CA SER A 26 2.61 -9.28 -6.74
C SER A 26 1.83 -8.47 -5.70
N ARG A 27 2.43 -8.24 -4.53
CA ARG A 27 1.84 -7.56 -3.38
C ARG A 27 2.92 -6.82 -2.60
N SER A 28 2.61 -5.62 -2.12
CA SER A 28 3.41 -4.73 -1.25
C SER A 28 3.39 -3.30 -1.82
N SER A 29 3.75 -2.35 -0.96
CA SER A 29 4.03 -0.98 -1.35
C SER A 29 5.53 -0.81 -1.63
N ARG A 30 5.88 0.01 -2.62
CA ARG A 30 7.29 0.33 -2.91
C ARG A 30 7.88 1.11 -1.75
N GLN A 31 8.91 0.56 -1.09
CA GLN A 31 9.64 1.27 -0.03
C GLN A 31 10.34 2.51 -0.61
N GLY A 32 10.35 3.61 0.12
CA GLY A 32 10.94 4.88 -0.32
C GLY A 32 10.20 5.61 -1.44
N CYS A 33 9.10 5.06 -1.98
CA CYS A 33 8.30 5.75 -2.98
C CYS A 33 7.36 6.76 -2.31
N PRO A 34 7.40 8.05 -2.68
CA PRO A 34 6.60 9.10 -2.03
C PRO A 34 5.10 8.92 -2.22
N LEU A 35 4.67 8.15 -3.22
CA LEU A 35 3.26 7.86 -3.50
C LEU A 35 2.71 6.67 -2.70
N SER A 36 3.58 5.79 -2.18
CA SER A 36 3.17 4.60 -1.42
C SER A 36 2.36 4.91 -0.15
N PRO A 37 2.70 5.93 0.67
CA PRO A 37 1.91 6.27 1.85
C PRO A 37 0.47 6.69 1.51
N LEU A 38 0.29 7.49 0.44
CA LEU A 38 -1.03 7.93 0.02
C LEU A 38 -1.88 6.76 -0.47
N LEU A 39 -1.31 5.85 -1.27
CA LEU A 39 -2.01 4.65 -1.72
C LEU A 39 -2.42 3.74 -0.55
N PHE A 40 -1.58 3.65 0.48
CA PHE A 40 -1.92 2.94 1.71
C PHE A 40 -3.12 3.58 2.42
N CYS A 41 -3.10 4.90 2.66
CA CYS A 41 -4.25 5.59 3.27
C CYS A 41 -5.55 5.40 2.47
N LEU A 42 -5.49 5.50 1.13
CA LEU A 42 -6.65 5.28 0.27
C LEU A 42 -7.18 3.84 0.37
N SER A 43 -6.30 2.85 0.52
CA SER A 43 -6.72 1.45 0.70
C SER A 43 -7.42 1.20 2.03
N LEU A 44 -7.13 2.03 3.05
CA LEU A 44 -7.77 1.95 4.36
C LEU A 44 -9.11 2.70 4.43
N GLU A 45 -9.40 3.59 3.49
CA GLU A 45 -10.61 4.43 3.55
C GLU A 45 -11.92 3.62 3.67
N PRO A 46 -12.14 2.51 2.94
CA PRO A 46 -13.35 1.70 3.13
C PRO A 46 -13.50 1.14 4.55
N ILE A 47 -12.39 0.75 5.17
CA ILE A 47 -12.37 0.26 6.55
C ILE A 47 -12.68 1.42 7.51
N ALA A 48 -12.09 2.58 7.26
CA ALA A 48 -12.34 3.78 8.08
C ALA A 48 -13.81 4.22 7.99
N GLN A 49 -14.44 4.10 6.81
CA GLN A 49 -15.88 4.34 6.62
C GLN A 49 -16.72 3.37 7.43
N LEU A 50 -16.39 2.08 7.41
CA LEU A 50 -17.10 1.06 8.18
C LEU A 50 -17.02 1.34 9.69
N ILE A 51 -15.85 1.72 10.20
CA ILE A 51 -15.67 2.07 11.63
C ILE A 51 -16.53 3.28 12.00
N ARG A 52 -16.54 4.34 11.17
CA ARG A 52 -17.36 5.54 11.43
C ARG A 52 -18.86 5.23 11.41
N ALA A 53 -19.32 4.43 10.45
CA ALA A 53 -20.71 3.99 10.37
C ALA A 53 -21.12 3.17 11.60
N HIS A 54 -20.23 2.28 12.08
CA HIS A 54 -20.48 1.49 13.29
C HIS A 54 -20.40 2.33 14.58
N GLN A 55 -19.56 3.36 14.64
CA GLN A 55 -19.56 4.31 15.77
C GLN A 55 -20.85 5.13 15.81
N GLY A 56 -21.38 5.55 14.65
CA GLY A 56 -22.73 6.13 14.57
C GLY A 56 -23.79 5.18 15.13
N TRP A 57 -23.72 3.89 14.77
CA TRP A 57 -24.62 2.86 15.30
C TRP A 57 -24.54 2.68 16.83
N ILE A 58 -23.34 2.80 17.43
CA ILE A 58 -23.15 2.71 18.89
C ILE A 58 -23.65 3.98 19.60
N MET A 59 -23.55 5.16 18.98
CA MET A 59 -23.97 6.43 19.60
C MET A 59 -25.46 6.73 19.42
N GLU A 60 -26.13 6.09 18.46
CA GLU A 60 -27.57 6.23 18.20
C GLU A 60 -28.43 5.17 18.93
N ASN A 61 -27.83 4.20 19.62
CA ASN A 61 -28.50 3.09 20.32
C ASN A 61 -28.01 2.94 21.77
#